data_AF-A0A4R4IBP1-F1
#
_entry.id   AF-A0A4R4IBP1-F1
#
_cell.length_a   1.000
_cell.length_b   1.000
_cell.length_c   1.000
_cell.angle_alpha   90.00
_cell.angle_beta   90.00
_cell.angle_gamma   90.00
#
_symmetry.space_group_name_H-M   'P 1'
#
loop_
_entity.id
_entity.type
_entity.pdbx_description
1 polymer ?
#
loop_
_entity_poly.entity_id
_entity_poly.type
_entity_poly.pdbx_seq_one_letter_code
_entity_poly.pdbx_strand_id
1 'polypeptide(L)'
;MGGGGSSKATNKATQAENLRQANIGRNVDLVNQVYGSPQREADYNDFLGASRSFYRQNLDRQKATADRSLKFAMARNGLAGGSASVDANRRLGEDFQQGVLSADRLAQKAVNDLRNADEQSRLNMISLAQSGGDMTTGGMRAAQQLQANLAGARAGMNADALGDVFSGLSSIYETSRNNAAERRGNRDIYNLLYTPGFGQGSR
;
A
#
# COMPACT_ATOMS: atom_id res chain seq x y z
N MET A 1 1.87 66.57 -36.85
CA MET A 1 0.65 65.88 -36.37
C MET A 1 0.85 64.39 -36.58
N GLY A 2 1.01 63.58 -35.54
CA GLY A 2 1.24 62.14 -35.69
C GLY A 2 0.81 61.40 -34.42
N GLY A 3 -0.35 60.77 -34.45
CA GLY A 3 -0.90 60.06 -33.30
C GLY A 3 -2.27 59.47 -33.61
N GLY A 4 -2.31 58.30 -34.24
CA GLY A 4 -3.58 57.64 -34.59
C GLY A 4 -3.50 56.12 -34.79
N GLY A 5 -2.31 55.53 -34.90
CA GLY A 5 -2.15 54.09 -35.16
C GLY A 5 -2.17 53.19 -33.92
N SER A 6 -1.94 53.74 -32.72
CA SER A 6 -1.74 52.94 -31.49
C SER A 6 -3.02 52.29 -30.97
N SER A 7 -4.18 52.95 -31.09
CA SER A 7 -5.42 52.50 -30.44
C SER A 7 -6.02 51.21 -31.06
N LYS A 8 -5.97 51.05 -32.39
CA LYS A 8 -6.48 49.84 -33.07
C LYS A 8 -5.60 48.60 -32.84
N ALA A 9 -4.28 48.77 -32.84
CA ALA A 9 -3.32 47.69 -32.58
C ALA A 9 -3.41 47.22 -31.12
N THR A 10 -3.49 48.17 -30.18
CA THR A 10 -3.67 47.89 -28.75
C THR A 10 -5.02 47.20 -28.49
N ASN A 11 -6.13 47.67 -29.08
CA ASN A 11 -7.43 47.04 -28.92
C ASN A 11 -7.48 45.59 -29.48
N LYS A 12 -6.80 45.34 -30.60
CA LYS A 12 -6.69 43.99 -31.18
C LYS A 12 -5.83 43.06 -30.33
N ALA A 13 -4.76 43.59 -29.72
CA ALA A 13 -3.92 42.85 -28.78
C ALA A 13 -4.69 42.51 -27.49
N THR A 14 -5.45 43.45 -26.93
CA THR A 14 -6.31 43.21 -25.76
C THR A 14 -7.39 42.17 -26.03
N GLN A 15 -8.02 42.18 -27.21
CA GLN A 15 -8.99 41.14 -27.58
C GLN A 15 -8.34 39.76 -27.72
N ALA A 16 -7.15 39.68 -28.33
CA ALA A 16 -6.42 38.42 -28.44
C ALA A 16 -5.97 37.88 -27.06
N GLU A 17 -5.57 38.76 -26.15
CA GLU A 17 -5.27 38.44 -24.76
C GLU A 17 -6.50 37.89 -24.02
N ASN A 18 -7.63 38.58 -24.11
CA ASN A 18 -8.89 38.17 -23.47
C ASN A 18 -9.37 36.80 -23.97
N LEU A 19 -9.28 36.53 -25.28
CA LEU A 19 -9.62 35.23 -25.85
C LEU A 19 -8.70 34.12 -25.34
N ARG A 20 -7.39 34.41 -25.21
CA ARG A 20 -6.44 33.44 -24.66
C ARG A 20 -6.76 33.13 -23.20
N GLN A 21 -7.00 34.15 -22.38
CA GLN A 21 -7.36 33.98 -20.97
C GLN A 21 -8.69 33.21 -20.81
N ALA A 22 -9.70 33.51 -21.62
CA ALA A 22 -10.96 32.78 -21.63
C ALA A 22 -10.80 31.30 -22.04
N ASN A 23 -9.87 31.01 -22.98
CA ASN A 23 -9.55 29.63 -23.35
C ASN A 23 -8.83 28.89 -22.22
N ILE A 24 -7.87 29.54 -21.57
CA ILE A 24 -7.15 28.99 -20.40
C ILE A 24 -8.16 28.67 -19.28
N GLY A 25 -9.07 29.59 -18.96
CA GLY A 25 -10.09 29.37 -17.93
C GLY A 25 -10.95 28.15 -18.20
N ARG A 26 -11.54 28.06 -19.40
CA ARG A 26 -12.35 26.89 -19.81
C ARG A 26 -11.58 25.57 -19.73
N ASN A 27 -10.32 25.59 -20.12
CA ASN A 27 -9.45 24.43 -20.09
C ASN A 27 -9.15 23.97 -18.65
N VAL A 28 -8.88 24.91 -17.75
CA VAL A 28 -8.69 24.62 -16.31
C VAL A 28 -9.96 24.06 -15.69
N ASP A 29 -11.13 24.61 -16.02
CA ASP A 29 -12.42 24.11 -15.54
C ASP A 29 -12.69 22.68 -16.00
N LEU A 30 -12.39 22.36 -17.26
CA LEU A 30 -12.49 21.01 -17.81
C LEU A 30 -11.58 20.02 -17.07
N VAL A 31 -10.34 20.40 -16.77
CA VAL A 31 -9.44 19.58 -15.96
C VAL A 31 -10.04 19.36 -14.57
N ASN A 32 -10.48 20.42 -13.90
CA ASN A 32 -11.08 20.30 -12.56
C ASN A 32 -12.34 19.43 -12.57
N GLN A 33 -13.16 19.49 -13.62
CA GLN A 33 -14.35 18.67 -13.76
C GLN A 33 -14.01 17.17 -13.90
N VAL A 34 -12.98 16.82 -14.65
CA VAL A 34 -12.57 15.42 -14.82
C VAL A 34 -12.02 14.84 -13.52
N TYR A 35 -11.07 15.54 -12.88
CA TYR A 35 -10.39 15.06 -11.67
C TYR A 35 -11.23 15.22 -10.39
N GLY A 36 -12.14 16.19 -10.36
CA GLY A 36 -13.04 16.47 -9.24
C GLY A 36 -14.46 15.93 -9.43
N SER A 37 -14.69 15.06 -10.41
CA SER A 37 -16.03 14.49 -10.64
C SER A 37 -16.48 13.62 -9.46
N PRO A 38 -17.79 13.58 -9.14
CA PRO A 38 -18.33 12.64 -8.16
C PRO A 38 -18.01 11.17 -8.50
N GLN A 39 -17.93 10.86 -9.80
CA GLN A 39 -17.52 9.55 -10.28
C GLN A 39 -16.09 9.23 -9.84
N ARG A 40 -15.16 10.19 -9.88
CA ARG A 40 -13.77 9.93 -9.45
C ARG A 40 -13.67 9.63 -7.96
N GLU A 41 -14.49 10.29 -7.14
CA GLU A 41 -14.57 9.98 -5.71
C GLU A 41 -15.13 8.57 -5.46
N ALA A 42 -16.12 8.14 -6.24
CA ALA A 42 -16.60 6.76 -6.22
C ALA A 42 -15.49 5.76 -6.61
N ASP A 43 -14.72 6.05 -7.67
CA ASP A 43 -13.59 5.20 -8.09
C ASP A 43 -12.53 5.03 -6.99
N TYR A 44 -12.23 6.09 -6.22
CA TYR A 44 -11.31 5.98 -5.08
C TYR A 44 -11.86 5.08 -3.97
N ASN A 45 -13.16 5.14 -3.70
CA ASN A 45 -13.82 4.29 -2.71
C ASN A 45 -13.87 2.83 -3.17
N ASP A 46 -14.14 2.59 -4.45
CA ASP A 46 -14.08 1.25 -5.05
C ASP A 46 -12.66 0.69 -4.99
N PHE A 47 -11.66 1.51 -5.31
CA PHE A 47 -10.26 1.14 -5.19
C PHE A 47 -9.86 0.85 -3.74
N LEU A 48 -10.34 1.62 -2.77
CA LEU A 48 -10.14 1.36 -1.34
C LEU A 48 -10.72 0.01 -0.94
N GLY A 49 -11.96 -0.27 -1.34
CA GLY A 49 -12.64 -1.54 -1.09
C GLY A 49 -11.87 -2.72 -1.67
N ALA A 50 -11.50 -2.62 -2.96
CA ALA A 50 -10.70 -3.64 -3.63
C ALA A 50 -9.33 -3.85 -2.96
N SER A 51 -8.68 -2.77 -2.53
CA SER A 51 -7.39 -2.82 -1.84
C SER A 51 -7.49 -3.52 -0.49
N ARG A 52 -8.52 -3.20 0.30
CA ARG A 52 -8.82 -3.89 1.56
C ARG A 52 -9.01 -5.38 1.34
N SER A 53 -9.87 -5.75 0.39
CA SER A 53 -10.11 -7.16 0.05
C SER A 53 -8.84 -7.87 -0.38
N PHE A 54 -8.01 -7.23 -1.20
CA PHE A 54 -6.74 -7.79 -1.66
C PHE A 54 -5.77 -8.06 -0.51
N TYR A 55 -5.50 -7.08 0.35
CA TYR A 55 -4.58 -7.28 1.48
C TYR A 55 -5.14 -8.28 2.51
N ARG A 56 -6.45 -8.27 2.77
CA ARG A 56 -7.11 -9.26 3.63
C ARG A 56 -6.94 -10.68 3.11
N GLN A 57 -7.20 -10.91 1.82
CA GLN A 57 -7.02 -12.23 1.22
C GLN A 57 -5.57 -12.72 1.24
N ASN A 58 -4.59 -11.81 1.12
CA ASN A 58 -3.18 -12.16 1.29
C ASN A 58 -2.89 -12.55 2.75
N LEU A 59 -3.37 -11.76 3.71
CA LEU A 59 -3.21 -12.04 5.14
C LEU A 59 -3.85 -13.37 5.54
N ASP A 60 -5.05 -13.68 5.06
CA ASP A 60 -5.73 -14.96 5.33
C ASP A 60 -4.91 -16.15 4.81
N ARG A 61 -4.32 -16.03 3.62
CA ARG A 61 -3.42 -17.04 3.04
C ARG A 61 -2.14 -17.22 3.87
N GLN A 62 -1.54 -16.11 4.33
CA GLN A 62 -0.38 -16.15 5.21
C GLN A 62 -0.72 -16.84 6.54
N LYS A 63 -1.86 -16.48 7.14
CA LYS A 63 -2.35 -17.10 8.37
C LYS A 63 -2.56 -18.60 8.21
N ALA A 64 -3.22 -19.04 7.15
CA ALA A 64 -3.45 -20.47 6.89
C ALA A 64 -2.13 -21.25 6.74
N THR A 65 -1.12 -20.63 6.13
CA THR A 65 0.23 -21.20 5.98
C THR A 65 0.95 -21.26 7.33
N ALA A 66 0.85 -20.20 8.13
CA ALA A 66 1.43 -20.12 9.47
C ALA A 66 0.78 -21.15 10.42
N ASP A 67 -0.55 -21.25 10.43
CA ASP A 67 -1.32 -22.22 11.22
C ASP A 67 -0.86 -23.65 10.90
N ARG A 68 -0.74 -23.99 9.61
CA ARG A 68 -0.29 -25.31 9.15
C ARG A 68 1.15 -25.58 9.59
N SER A 69 2.04 -24.61 9.41
CA SER A 69 3.46 -24.74 9.78
C SER A 69 3.62 -24.91 11.29
N LEU A 70 2.89 -24.12 12.07
CA LEU A 70 2.85 -24.20 13.52
C LEU A 70 2.34 -25.57 13.98
N LYS A 71 1.25 -26.07 13.39
CA LYS A 71 0.72 -27.40 13.69
C LYS A 71 1.75 -28.50 13.45
N PHE A 72 2.44 -28.48 12.31
CA PHE A 72 3.49 -29.46 12.02
C PHE A 72 4.70 -29.33 12.95
N ALA A 73 5.12 -28.10 13.28
CA ALA A 73 6.20 -27.86 14.24
C ALA A 73 5.84 -28.40 15.63
N MET A 74 4.62 -28.14 16.11
CA MET A 74 4.17 -28.65 17.41
C MET A 74 4.06 -30.18 17.42
N ALA A 75 3.54 -30.77 16.34
CA ALA A 75 3.49 -32.23 16.20
C ALA A 75 4.89 -32.88 16.20
N ARG A 76 5.84 -32.31 15.45
CA ARG A 76 7.24 -32.80 15.40
C ARG A 76 7.93 -32.74 16.75
N ASN A 77 7.58 -31.77 17.59
CA ASN A 77 8.15 -31.62 18.92
C ASN A 77 7.36 -32.37 20.02
N GLY A 78 6.28 -33.09 19.68
CA GLY A 78 5.43 -33.78 20.66
C GLY A 78 4.61 -32.85 21.55
N LEU A 79 4.45 -31.59 21.15
CA LEU A 79 3.77 -30.54 21.93
C LEU A 79 2.38 -30.20 21.39
N ALA A 80 1.93 -30.91 20.35
CA ALA A 80 0.60 -30.74 19.77
C ALA A 80 -0.48 -30.98 20.84
N GLY A 81 -1.40 -30.02 20.98
CA GLY A 81 -2.51 -30.11 21.95
C GLY A 81 -2.13 -29.77 23.40
N GLY A 82 -0.86 -29.52 23.70
CA GLY A 82 -0.43 -29.04 25.02
C GLY A 82 -0.56 -27.52 25.18
N SER A 83 -0.29 -27.02 26.39
CA SER A 83 -0.31 -25.57 26.71
C SER A 83 0.56 -24.74 25.75
N ALA A 84 1.74 -25.25 25.37
CA ALA A 84 2.62 -24.61 24.41
C ALA A 84 1.98 -24.43 23.01
N SER A 85 1.13 -25.37 22.58
CA SER A 85 0.39 -25.26 21.32
C SER A 85 -0.77 -24.26 21.43
N VAL A 86 -1.43 -24.20 22.59
CA VAL A 86 -2.53 -23.25 22.84
C VAL A 86 -1.99 -21.82 22.87
N ASP A 87 -0.88 -21.59 23.56
CA ASP A 87 -0.25 -20.28 23.66
C ASP A 87 0.26 -19.78 22.30
N ALA A 88 0.86 -20.66 21.51
CA ALA A 88 1.31 -20.30 20.17
C ALA A 88 0.16 -19.96 19.22
N ASN A 89 -0.96 -20.69 19.29
CA ASN A 89 -2.16 -20.35 18.52
C ASN A 89 -2.78 -19.02 18.96
N ARG A 90 -2.75 -18.69 20.26
CA ARG A 90 -3.22 -17.40 20.77
C ARG A 90 -2.40 -16.24 20.20
N ARG A 91 -1.08 -16.34 20.29
CA ARG A 91 -0.16 -15.34 19.70
C ARG A 91 -0.38 -15.17 18.21
N LEU A 92 -0.50 -16.26 17.47
CA LEU A 92 -0.79 -16.21 16.03
C LEU A 92 -2.14 -15.53 15.73
N GLY A 93 -3.13 -15.68 16.61
CA GLY A 93 -4.40 -14.95 16.53
C GLY A 93 -4.24 -13.44 16.79
N GLU A 94 -3.44 -13.06 17.78
CA GLU A 94 -3.09 -11.65 18.07
C GLU A 94 -2.33 -11.02 16.89
N ASP A 95 -1.33 -11.71 16.35
CA ASP A 95 -0.56 -11.27 15.18
C ASP A 95 -1.46 -11.09 13.95
N PHE A 96 -2.42 -12.00 13.75
CA PHE A 96 -3.40 -11.88 12.68
C PHE A 96 -4.29 -10.63 12.84
N GLN A 97 -4.75 -10.34 14.07
CA GLN A 97 -5.54 -9.13 14.34
C GLN A 97 -4.73 -7.85 14.10
N GLN A 98 -3.44 -7.85 14.43
CA GLN A 98 -2.54 -6.73 14.11
C GLN A 98 -2.34 -6.62 12.60
N GLY A 99 -2.12 -7.74 11.90
CA GLY A 99 -2.01 -7.78 10.44
C GLY A 99 -3.26 -7.26 9.73
N VAL A 100 -4.44 -7.49 10.30
CA VAL A 100 -5.71 -6.94 9.83
C VAL A 100 -5.72 -5.40 9.85
N LEU A 101 -5.18 -4.79 10.91
CA LEU A 101 -5.06 -3.33 11.00
C LEU A 101 -4.01 -2.81 10.02
N SER A 102 -2.88 -3.50 9.89
CA SER A 102 -1.84 -3.15 8.92
C SER A 102 -2.35 -3.22 7.47
N ALA A 103 -3.12 -4.26 7.13
CA ALA A 103 -3.77 -4.40 5.82
C ALA A 103 -4.71 -3.22 5.51
N ASP A 104 -5.45 -2.72 6.51
CA ASP A 104 -6.29 -1.53 6.34
C ASP A 104 -5.45 -0.26 6.12
N ARG A 105 -4.37 -0.08 6.89
CA ARG A 105 -3.43 1.05 6.68
C ARG A 105 -2.80 1.02 5.29
N LEU A 106 -2.40 -0.15 4.79
CA LEU A 106 -1.85 -0.30 3.44
C LEU A 106 -2.88 0.02 2.36
N ALA A 107 -4.14 -0.38 2.55
CA ALA A 107 -5.21 -0.02 1.63
C ALA A 107 -5.46 1.51 1.60
N GLN A 108 -5.47 2.15 2.77
CA GLN A 108 -5.58 3.61 2.87
C GLN A 108 -4.38 4.31 2.21
N LYS A 109 -3.15 3.82 2.44
CA LYS A 109 -1.94 4.31 1.78
C LYS A 109 -2.07 4.22 0.26
N ALA A 110 -2.48 3.08 -0.29
CA ALA A 110 -2.62 2.89 -1.73
C ALA A 110 -3.59 3.90 -2.36
N VAL A 111 -4.71 4.20 -1.69
CA VAL A 111 -5.68 5.21 -2.14
C VAL A 111 -5.10 6.61 -2.07
N ASN A 112 -4.38 6.93 -0.99
CA ASN A 112 -3.70 8.22 -0.85
C ASN A 112 -2.63 8.41 -1.93
N ASP A 113 -1.85 7.37 -2.23
CA ASP A 113 -0.85 7.37 -3.30
C ASP A 113 -1.53 7.62 -4.66
N LEU A 114 -2.67 6.98 -4.93
CA LEU A 114 -3.47 7.21 -6.14
C LEU A 114 -4.01 8.65 -6.22
N ARG A 115 -4.58 9.19 -5.12
CA ARG A 115 -5.05 10.58 -5.04
C ARG A 115 -3.92 11.57 -5.31
N ASN A 116 -2.73 11.32 -4.76
CA ASN A 116 -1.56 12.17 -4.97
C ASN A 116 -1.08 12.13 -6.43
N ALA A 117 -1.06 10.95 -7.06
CA ALA A 117 -0.71 10.81 -8.48
C ALA A 117 -1.70 11.55 -9.40
N ASP A 118 -2.99 11.48 -9.07
CA ASP A 118 -4.04 12.20 -9.79
C ASP A 118 -3.93 13.72 -9.59
N GLU A 119 -3.64 14.18 -8.38
CA GLU A 119 -3.41 15.60 -8.10
C GLU A 119 -2.20 16.14 -8.88
N GLN A 120 -1.09 15.40 -8.88
CA GLN A 120 0.09 15.78 -9.64
C GLN A 120 -0.20 15.83 -11.16
N SER A 121 -0.96 14.86 -11.66
CA SER A 121 -1.44 14.86 -13.03
C SER A 121 -2.35 16.06 -13.33
N ARG A 122 -3.23 16.44 -12.40
CA ARG A 122 -4.12 17.59 -12.54
C ARG A 122 -3.30 18.88 -12.69
N LEU A 123 -2.32 19.07 -11.82
CA LEU A 123 -1.43 20.24 -11.84
C LEU A 123 -0.62 20.32 -13.15
N ASN A 124 -0.12 19.20 -13.65
CA ASN A 124 0.57 19.14 -14.93
C ASN A 124 -0.34 19.55 -16.10
N MET A 125 -1.60 19.10 -16.09
CA MET A 125 -2.59 19.47 -17.12
C MET A 125 -2.99 20.95 -17.03
N ILE A 126 -3.13 21.50 -15.83
CA ILE A 126 -3.38 22.94 -15.62
C ILE A 126 -2.21 23.78 -16.14
N SER A 127 -0.97 23.38 -15.85
CA SER A 127 0.23 24.06 -16.38
C SER A 127 0.27 24.02 -17.92
N LEU A 128 -0.08 22.88 -18.52
CA LEU A 128 -0.21 22.75 -19.98
C LEU A 128 -1.32 23.65 -20.55
N ALA A 129 -2.45 23.75 -19.86
CA ALA A 129 -3.54 24.66 -20.24
C ALA A 129 -3.10 26.13 -20.21
N GLN A 130 -2.37 26.54 -19.16
CA GLN A 130 -1.89 27.91 -18.98
C GLN A 130 -0.82 28.32 -20.01
N SER A 131 0.03 27.38 -20.43
CA SER A 131 1.01 27.59 -21.50
C SER A 131 0.40 27.69 -22.91
N GLY A 132 -0.92 27.54 -23.03
CA GLY A 132 -1.62 27.62 -24.32
C GLY A 132 -1.61 26.31 -25.12
N GLY A 133 -1.32 25.17 -24.46
CA GLY A 133 -1.44 23.87 -25.08
C GLY A 133 -2.86 23.58 -25.55
N ASP A 134 -3.00 23.02 -26.75
CA ASP A 134 -4.30 22.68 -27.32
C ASP A 134 -4.95 21.54 -26.50
N MET A 135 -5.96 21.93 -25.71
CA MET A 135 -6.72 21.04 -24.83
C MET A 135 -7.98 20.48 -25.49
N THR A 136 -8.18 20.67 -26.80
CA THR A 136 -9.32 20.08 -27.52
C THR A 136 -9.28 18.54 -27.47
N THR A 137 -8.10 17.94 -27.26
CA THR A 137 -7.88 16.50 -26.96
C THR A 137 -7.66 16.20 -25.47
N GLY A 138 -7.75 17.22 -24.61
CA GLY A 138 -7.36 17.20 -23.20
C GLY A 138 -8.17 16.21 -22.35
N GLY A 139 -9.45 16.02 -22.65
CA GLY A 139 -10.29 15.03 -21.97
C GLY A 139 -9.82 13.58 -22.17
N MET A 140 -9.40 13.22 -23.39
CA MET A 140 -8.84 11.89 -23.67
C MET A 140 -7.49 11.69 -22.99
N ARG A 141 -6.62 12.71 -22.99
CA ARG A 141 -5.32 12.65 -22.29
C ARG A 141 -5.47 12.55 -20.77
N ALA A 142 -6.41 13.30 -20.19
CA ALA A 142 -6.73 13.22 -18.78
C ALA A 142 -7.22 11.80 -18.42
N ALA A 143 -8.13 11.24 -19.21
CA ALA A 143 -8.61 9.86 -19.01
C ALA A 143 -7.48 8.82 -19.09
N GLN A 144 -6.57 8.95 -20.08
CA GLN A 144 -5.40 8.09 -20.21
C GLN A 144 -4.47 8.19 -18.99
N GLN A 145 -4.26 9.40 -18.47
CA GLN A 145 -3.39 9.62 -17.32
C GLN A 145 -4.01 9.07 -16.03
N LEU A 146 -5.32 9.24 -15.83
CA LEU A 146 -6.05 8.63 -14.72
C LEU A 146 -5.97 7.09 -14.76
N GLN A 147 -6.07 6.50 -15.95
CA GLN A 147 -5.92 5.06 -16.14
C GLN A 147 -4.49 4.59 -15.85
N ALA A 148 -3.48 5.35 -16.29
CA ALA A 148 -2.07 5.06 -16.01
C ALA A 148 -1.77 5.16 -14.50
N ASN A 149 -2.29 6.18 -13.82
CA ASN A 149 -2.16 6.35 -12.38
C ASN A 149 -2.80 5.18 -11.62
N LEU A 150 -4.00 4.75 -12.02
CA LEU A 150 -4.67 3.59 -11.44
C LEU A 150 -3.87 2.30 -11.67
N ALA A 151 -3.33 2.09 -12.87
CA ALA A 151 -2.48 0.93 -13.16
C ALA A 151 -1.20 0.94 -12.31
N GLY A 152 -0.58 2.10 -12.13
CA GLY A 152 0.57 2.30 -11.24
C GLY A 152 0.24 1.99 -9.78
N ALA A 153 -0.90 2.47 -9.27
CA ALA A 153 -1.34 2.19 -7.91
C ALA A 153 -1.58 0.67 -7.68
N ARG A 154 -2.20 -0.01 -8.65
CA ARG A 154 -2.37 -1.48 -8.61
C ARG A 154 -1.03 -2.22 -8.60
N ALA A 155 -0.05 -1.76 -9.39
CA ALA A 155 1.28 -2.34 -9.39
C ALA A 155 1.99 -2.14 -8.05
N GLY A 156 1.88 -0.96 -7.45
CA GLY A 156 2.39 -0.66 -6.10
C GLY A 156 1.81 -1.57 -5.03
N MET A 157 0.49 -1.82 -5.06
CA MET A 157 -0.13 -2.75 -4.12
C MET A 157 0.43 -4.17 -4.20
N ASN A 158 0.69 -4.66 -5.41
CA ASN A 158 1.27 -5.99 -5.60
C ASN A 158 2.69 -6.05 -5.04
N ALA A 159 3.49 -4.99 -5.19
CA ALA A 159 4.83 -4.91 -4.63
C ALA A 159 4.81 -4.89 -3.09
N ASP A 160 3.94 -4.08 -2.49
CA ASP A 160 3.77 -4.00 -1.03
C ASP A 160 3.35 -5.38 -0.46
N ALA A 161 2.40 -6.07 -1.10
CA ALA A 161 1.98 -7.40 -0.68
C ALA A 161 3.09 -8.47 -0.81
N LEU A 162 3.94 -8.40 -1.83
CA LEU A 162 5.09 -9.29 -1.96
C LEU A 162 6.10 -9.04 -0.83
N GLY A 163 6.39 -7.77 -0.51
CA GLY A 163 7.28 -7.39 0.59
C GLY A 163 6.83 -7.99 1.93
N ASP A 164 5.54 -7.86 2.25
CA ASP A 164 4.95 -8.42 3.48
C ASP A 164 4.98 -9.95 3.50
N VAL A 165 4.71 -10.62 2.37
CA VAL A 165 4.81 -12.10 2.29
C VAL A 165 6.25 -12.56 2.58
N PHE A 166 7.26 -11.91 2.01
CA PHE A 166 8.66 -12.29 2.24
C PHE A 166 9.13 -11.97 3.66
N SER A 167 8.70 -10.82 4.23
CA SER A 167 9.00 -10.45 5.61
C SER A 167 8.32 -11.37 6.63
N GLY A 168 7.05 -11.75 6.39
CA GLY A 168 6.33 -12.71 7.22
C GLY A 168 6.93 -14.11 7.17
N LEU A 169 7.41 -14.56 6.01
CA LEU A 169 8.07 -15.85 5.88
C LEU A 169 9.43 -15.88 6.62
N SER A 170 10.22 -14.80 6.52
CA SER A 170 11.49 -14.70 7.24
C SER A 170 11.28 -14.66 8.75
N SER A 171 10.30 -13.90 9.24
CA SER A 171 10.01 -13.79 10.68
C SER A 171 9.49 -15.09 11.29
N ILE A 172 8.62 -15.83 10.59
CA ILE A 172 8.16 -17.16 11.03
C ILE A 172 9.33 -18.14 11.07
N TYR A 173 10.20 -18.12 10.06
CA TYR A 173 11.37 -18.99 10.00
C TYR A 173 12.36 -18.69 11.14
N GLU A 174 12.65 -17.41 11.40
CA GLU A 174 13.48 -16.96 12.52
C GLU A 174 12.85 -17.29 13.87
N THR A 175 11.55 -17.05 14.05
CA THR A 175 10.84 -17.36 15.29
C THR A 175 10.80 -18.85 15.57
N SER A 176 10.59 -19.69 14.55
CA SER A 176 10.64 -21.15 14.69
C SER A 176 12.05 -21.63 15.03
N ARG A 177 13.10 -21.00 14.47
CA ARG A 177 14.50 -21.34 14.75
C ARG A 177 14.90 -20.92 16.16
N ASN A 178 14.50 -19.73 16.58
CA ASN A 178 14.81 -19.16 17.89
C ASN A 178 14.06 -19.92 18.99
N ASN A 179 12.76 -20.23 18.82
CA ASN A 179 12.03 -21.05 19.80
C ASN A 179 12.61 -22.47 19.93
N ALA A 180 13.11 -23.06 18.84
CA ALA A 180 13.79 -24.35 18.90
C ALA A 180 15.17 -24.23 19.57
N ALA A 181 15.92 -23.15 19.32
CA ALA A 181 17.22 -22.88 19.91
C ALA A 181 17.11 -22.56 21.41
N GLU A 182 16.16 -21.72 21.82
CA GLU A 182 15.87 -21.40 23.22
C GLU A 182 15.44 -22.63 24.01
N ARG A 183 14.66 -23.54 23.41
CA ARG A 183 14.28 -24.79 24.09
C ARG A 183 15.44 -25.78 24.19
N ARG A 184 16.35 -25.81 23.22
CA ARG A 184 17.62 -26.59 23.35
C ARG A 184 18.51 -25.99 24.42
N GLY A 185 18.72 -24.68 24.39
CA GLY A 185 19.49 -23.95 25.41
C GLY A 185 18.92 -24.15 26.81
N ASN A 186 17.60 -24.06 26.99
CA ASN A 186 16.96 -24.35 28.27
C ASN A 186 17.11 -25.82 28.66
N ARG A 187 16.97 -26.78 27.75
CA ARG A 187 17.16 -28.20 28.08
C ARG A 187 18.62 -28.53 28.44
N ASP A 188 19.57 -27.89 27.77
CA ASP A 188 21.01 -28.06 28.04
C ASP A 188 21.39 -27.42 29.38
N ILE A 189 20.84 -26.25 29.72
CA ILE A 189 21.01 -25.60 31.04
C ILE A 189 20.34 -26.43 32.14
N TYR A 190 19.13 -26.94 31.92
CA TYR A 190 18.46 -27.81 32.90
C TYR A 190 19.21 -29.15 33.08
N ASN A 191 19.81 -29.73 32.03
CA ASN A 191 20.68 -30.91 32.18
C ASN A 191 22.00 -30.60 32.91
N LEU A 192 22.56 -29.40 32.72
CA LEU A 192 23.77 -28.95 33.44
C LEU A 192 23.50 -28.67 34.92
N LEU A 193 22.32 -28.12 35.27
CA LEU A 193 21.93 -27.91 36.67
C LEU A 193 21.37 -29.16 37.35
N TYR A 194 20.78 -30.09 36.59
CA TYR A 194 20.12 -31.29 37.08
C TYR A 194 20.83 -32.56 36.60
N THR A 195 22.17 -32.57 36.64
CA THR A 195 22.89 -33.84 36.67
C THR A 195 22.75 -34.40 38.09
N PRO A 196 21.94 -35.45 38.33
CA PRO A 196 21.89 -36.06 39.65
C PRO A 196 23.28 -36.66 39.91
N GLY A 197 23.96 -36.14 40.93
CA GLY A 197 25.12 -36.79 41.51
C GLY A 197 24.70 -38.12 42.12
N PHE A 198 24.60 -39.16 41.28
CA PHE A 198 24.52 -40.54 41.76
C PHE A 198 25.91 -40.91 42.29
N GLY A 199 25.91 -41.22 43.57
CA GLY A 199 27.09 -41.27 44.42
C GLY A 199 28.18 -42.21 43.94
N GLN A 200 29.41 -41.71 44.04
CA GLN A 200 30.58 -42.55 44.20
C GLN A 200 30.85 -42.71 45.70
N GLY A 201 30.07 -43.60 46.31
CA GLY A 201 30.34 -44.16 47.63
C GLY A 201 30.59 -45.67 47.48
N SER A 202 31.76 -46.12 47.96
CA SER A 202 32.17 -47.50 48.25
C SER A 202 32.69 -48.36 47.09
N ARG A 203 34.02 -48.47 46.98
CA ARG A 203 34.84 -49.53 47.59
C ARG A 203 36.31 -49.11 47.63
#